data_AF-A0A7Z9WF37-F1
#
_entry.id   AF-A0A7Z9WF37-F1
#
_cell.length_a   1.000
_cell.length_b   1.000
_cell.length_c   1.000
_cell.angle_alpha   90.00
_cell.angle_beta   90.00
_cell.angle_gamma   90.00
#
_symmetry.space_group_name_H-M   'P 1'
#
loop_
_entity.id
_entity.type
_entity.pdbx_description
1 polymer ?
#
loop_
_entity_poly.entity_id
_entity_poly.type
_entity_poly.pdbx_seq_one_letter_code
_entity_poly.pdbx_strand_id
1 'polypeptide(L)'
;MKVAFDSSTLILLAKIDILRSVAEHIKIVIPGRVRDECIKKDIFDARLISSLINEGLIEIEKTGTKRAINKLAKILRYNVARRRHSTLLWKRSTPWQ
;
A
#
# COMPACT_ATOMS: atom_id res chain seq x y z
N MET A 1 -5.59 0.56 17.09
CA MET A 1 -4.74 -0.13 16.09
C MET A 1 -4.60 0.76 14.86
N LYS A 2 -3.40 0.93 14.31
CA LYS A 2 -3.19 1.71 13.08
C LYS A 2 -3.20 0.76 11.88
N VAL A 3 -3.93 1.11 10.83
CA VAL A 3 -4.02 0.29 9.61
C VAL A 3 -3.60 1.14 8.42
N ALA A 4 -2.75 0.58 7.56
CA ALA A 4 -2.34 1.21 6.32
C ALA A 4 -3.04 0.53 5.14
N PHE A 5 -3.68 1.33 4.31
CA PHE A 5 -4.29 0.89 3.05
C PHE A 5 -3.48 1.42 1.86
N ASP A 6 -3.43 0.63 0.80
CA ASP A 6 -2.93 1.11 -0.49
C ASP A 6 -3.99 1.96 -1.22
N SER A 7 -3.60 2.58 -2.33
CA SER A 7 -4.48 3.46 -3.10
C SER A 7 -5.68 2.72 -3.67
N SER A 8 -5.50 1.51 -4.19
CA SER A 8 -6.60 0.68 -4.72
C SER A 8 -7.63 0.33 -3.65
N THR A 9 -7.20 0.01 -2.44
CA THR A 9 -8.10 -0.36 -1.35
C THR A 9 -8.89 0.86 -0.88
N LEU A 10 -8.25 2.02 -0.71
CA LEU A 10 -8.97 3.25 -0.33
C LEU A 10 -10.02 3.64 -1.36
N ILE A 11 -9.66 3.57 -2.65
CA ILE A 11 -10.59 3.84 -3.75
C ILE A 11 -11.75 2.84 -3.72
N LEU A 12 -11.46 1.55 -3.53
CA LEU A 12 -12.51 0.54 -3.45
C LEU A 12 -13.48 0.80 -2.29
N LEU A 13 -12.96 1.09 -1.10
CA LEU A 13 -13.75 1.38 0.10
C LEU A 13 -14.61 2.64 -0.08
N ALA A 14 -14.11 3.64 -0.80
CA ALA A 14 -14.87 4.83 -1.17
C ALA A 14 -16.00 4.48 -2.14
N LYS A 15 -15.72 3.67 -3.17
CA LYS A 15 -16.71 3.26 -4.19
C LYS A 15 -17.86 2.42 -3.64
N ILE A 16 -17.63 1.67 -2.58
CA ILE A 16 -18.68 0.88 -1.90
C ILE A 16 -19.26 1.60 -0.67
N ASP A 17 -18.95 2.89 -0.48
CA ASP A 17 -19.49 3.77 0.56
C ASP A 17 -19.24 3.31 2.01
N ILE A 18 -18.19 2.52 2.27
CA ILE A 18 -17.85 2.08 3.63
C ILE A 18 -16.62 2.77 4.22
N LEU A 19 -15.86 3.52 3.40
CA LEU A 19 -14.60 4.13 3.84
C LEU A 19 -14.76 5.01 5.08
N ARG A 20 -15.84 5.81 5.15
CA ARG A 20 -16.11 6.67 6.30
C ARG A 20 -16.37 5.86 7.57
N SER A 21 -17.27 4.86 7.50
CA SER A 21 -17.54 3.97 8.63
C SER A 21 -16.26 3.28 9.09
N VAL A 22 -15.43 2.79 8.17
CA VAL A 22 -14.12 2.20 8.50
C VAL A 22 -13.22 3.23 9.20
N ALA A 23 -13.09 4.45 8.67
CA ALA A 23 -12.23 5.49 9.22
C ALA A 23 -12.67 6.00 10.62
N GLU A 24 -13.96 5.88 10.95
CA GLU A 24 -14.50 6.19 12.29
C GLU A 24 -14.11 5.13 13.33
N HIS A 25 -13.92 3.87 12.92
CA HIS A 25 -13.63 2.75 13.83
C HIS A 25 -12.15 2.38 13.90
N ILE A 26 -11.40 2.63 12.82
CA ILE A 26 -9.97 2.33 12.76
C ILE A 26 -9.15 3.56 12.36
N LYS A 27 -7.99 3.69 12.99
CA LYS A 27 -7.04 4.75 12.66
C LYS A 27 -6.32 4.43 11.36
N ILE A 28 -6.74 5.07 10.28
CA ILE A 28 -6.14 4.89 8.95
C ILE A 28 -4.90 5.78 8.84
N VAL A 29 -3.79 5.19 8.38
CA VAL A 29 -2.52 5.90 8.16
C VAL A 29 -2.01 5.60 6.76
N ILE A 30 -1.73 6.64 5.98
CA ILE A 30 -1.28 6.51 4.60
C ILE A 30 0.01 7.30 4.35
N PRO A 31 0.89 6.84 3.46
CA PRO A 31 2.01 7.66 3.01
C PRO A 31 1.53 8.75 2.05
N GLY A 32 2.25 9.87 1.99
CA GLY A 32 1.91 10.99 1.10
C GLY A 32 1.75 10.59 -0.38
N ARG A 33 2.51 9.58 -0.84
CA ARG A 33 2.35 9.04 -2.20
C ARG A 33 0.98 8.42 -2.44
N VAL A 34 0.42 7.70 -1.46
CA VAL A 34 -0.92 7.08 -1.57
C VAL A 34 -1.99 8.16 -1.64
N ARG A 35 -1.86 9.24 -0.86
CA ARG A 35 -2.72 10.43 -0.99
C ARG A 35 -2.69 10.95 -2.43
N ASP A 36 -1.51 11.18 -3.00
CA ASP A 36 -1.38 11.73 -4.35
C ASP A 36 -1.96 10.80 -5.42
N GLU A 37 -1.86 9.49 -5.25
CA GLU A 37 -2.46 8.49 -6.15
C GLU A 37 -3.99 8.48 -6.07
N CYS A 38 -4.56 8.66 -4.87
CA CYS A 38 -6.01 8.68 -4.67
C CYS A 38 -6.67 9.96 -5.20
N ILE A 39 -6.03 11.12 -5.02
CA ILE A 39 -6.62 12.42 -5.38
C ILE A 39 -6.62 12.67 -6.89
N LYS A 40 -5.76 12.00 -7.67
CA LYS A 40 -5.56 12.29 -9.11
C LYS A 40 -6.57 11.65 -10.06
N LYS A 41 -7.24 10.56 -9.69
CA LYS A 41 -7.92 9.67 -10.67
C LYS A 41 -9.42 9.85 -10.79
N ASP A 42 -10.14 10.05 -9.68
CA ASP A 42 -11.61 10.03 -9.67
C ASP A 42 -12.12 11.16 -8.78
N ILE A 43 -13.00 12.02 -9.31
CA ILE A 43 -13.41 13.26 -8.63
C ILE A 43 -14.23 12.96 -7.37
N PHE A 44 -15.09 11.95 -7.41
CA PHE A 44 -15.97 11.66 -6.28
C PHE A 44 -15.20 11.00 -5.12
N ASP A 45 -14.46 9.93 -5.43
CA ASP A 45 -13.62 9.23 -4.44
C ASP A 45 -12.55 10.17 -3.88
N ALA A 46 -11.91 11.00 -4.74
CA ALA A 46 -10.90 11.95 -4.31
C ALA A 46 -11.47 12.98 -3.34
N ARG A 47 -12.71 13.45 -3.53
CA ARG A 47 -13.36 14.40 -2.63
C ARG A 47 -13.63 13.76 -1.26
N LEU A 48 -14.19 12.55 -1.23
CA LEU A 48 -14.43 11.82 0.02
C LEU A 48 -13.10 11.61 0.77
N ILE A 49 -12.10 11.05 0.09
CA ILE A 49 -10.78 10.78 0.70
C ILE A 49 -10.13 12.08 1.20
N SER A 50 -10.23 13.18 0.44
CA SER A 50 -9.71 14.49 0.87
C SER A 50 -10.45 15.03 2.09
N SER A 51 -11.77 14.87 2.17
CA SER A 51 -12.57 15.27 3.34
C SER A 51 -12.12 14.51 4.59
N LEU A 52 -12.00 13.18 4.49
CA LEU A 52 -11.58 12.33 5.61
C LEU A 52 -10.14 12.64 6.08
N ILE A 53 -9.26 13.06 5.18
CA ILE A 53 -7.92 13.56 5.54
C ILE A 53 -8.03 14.90 6.31
N ASN A 54 -8.84 15.83 5.81
CA ASN A 54 -9.02 17.14 6.44
C ASN A 54 -9.70 17.03 7.82
N GLU A 55 -10.60 16.06 7.98
CA GLU A 55 -11.26 15.69 9.24
C GLU A 55 -10.33 14.95 10.21
N GLY A 56 -9.13 14.56 9.77
CA GLY A 56 -8.15 13.84 10.59
C GLY A 56 -8.46 12.35 10.79
N LEU A 57 -9.48 11.82 10.10
CA LEU A 57 -9.83 10.40 10.12
C LEU A 57 -8.83 9.54 9.32
N ILE A 58 -8.14 10.16 8.35
CA ILE A 58 -7.02 9.56 7.63
C ILE A 58 -5.77 10.41 7.88
N GLU A 59 -4.76 9.83 8.54
CA GLU A 59 -3.50 10.51 8.80
C GLU A 59 -2.47 10.27 7.69
N ILE A 60 -1.78 11.33 7.29
CA ILE A 60 -0.64 11.23 6.37
C ILE A 60 0.64 11.12 7.18
N GLU A 61 1.30 9.96 7.11
CA GLU A 61 2.61 9.78 7.73
C GLU A 61 3.75 9.91 6.70
N LYS A 62 4.86 10.52 7.16
CA LYS A 62 6.10 10.53 6.39
C LYS A 62 6.69 9.13 6.39
N THR A 63 6.92 8.59 5.20
CA THR A 63 7.63 7.31 5.05
C THR A 63 9.06 7.41 5.59
N GLY A 64 9.59 6.30 6.10
CA GLY A 64 10.89 6.21 6.77
C GLY A 64 12.07 6.80 6.00
N THR A 65 13.21 6.96 6.69
CA THR A 65 14.39 7.62 6.14
C THR A 65 14.88 6.95 4.85
N LYS A 66 15.45 7.74 3.92
CA LYS A 66 16.05 7.25 2.66
C LYS A 66 17.00 6.07 2.88
N ARG A 67 17.72 6.06 4.01
CA ARG A 67 18.61 4.97 4.43
C ARG A 67 17.85 3.68 4.71
N ALA A 68 16.75 3.74 5.47
CA ALA A 68 15.91 2.58 5.78
C ALA A 68 15.25 2.02 4.51
N ILE A 69 14.74 2.89 3.65
CA ILE A 69 14.15 2.50 2.35
C ILE A 69 15.18 1.80 1.48
N ASN A 70 16.40 2.35 1.36
CA ASN A 70 17.47 1.74 0.57
C ASN A 70 17.90 0.37 1.13
N LYS A 71 17.98 0.24 2.46
CA LYS A 71 18.29 -1.03 3.11
C LYS A 71 17.21 -2.08 2.80
N LEU A 72 15.93 -1.72 2.91
CA LEU A 72 14.81 -2.58 2.56
C LEU A 72 14.81 -2.96 1.07
N ALA A 73 15.02 -2.00 0.17
CA ALA A 73 15.08 -2.25 -1.26
C ALA A 73 16.19 -3.24 -1.63
N LYS A 74 17.36 -3.16 -0.98
CA LYS A 74 18.46 -4.11 -1.16
C LYS A 74 18.07 -5.53 -0.71
N ILE A 75 17.42 -5.65 0.45
CA ILE A 75 16.96 -6.93 1.01
C ILE A 75 15.90 -7.57 0.09
N LEU A 76 14.91 -6.79 -0.34
CA LEU A 76 13.83 -7.28 -1.21
C LEU A 76 14.38 -7.76 -2.56
N ARG A 77 15.30 -6.99 -3.18
CA ARG A 77 15.97 -7.40 -4.44
C ARG A 77 16.75 -8.70 -4.27
N TYR A 78 17.48 -8.84 -3.17
CA TYR A 78 18.23 -10.05 -2.88
C TYR A 78 17.32 -11.29 -2.70
N ASN A 79 16.18 -11.13 -2.01
CA ASN A 79 15.21 -12.21 -1.83
C ASN A 79 14.50 -12.60 -3.13
N VAL A 80 14.18 -11.64 -4.00
CA VAL A 80 13.62 -11.93 -5.34
C VAL A 80 14.64 -12.69 -6.20
N ALA A 81 15.92 -12.29 -6.18
CA ALA A 81 16.98 -12.99 -6.90
C ALA A 81 17.19 -14.43 -6.40
N ARG A 82 17.13 -14.65 -5.07
CA ARG A 82 17.26 -15.97 -4.47
C ARG A 82 16.11 -16.91 -4.85
N ARG A 83 14.85 -16.41 -4.85
CA ARG A 83 13.69 -17.22 -5.27
C ARG A 83 13.82 -17.71 -6.71
N ARG A 84 14.32 -16.87 -7.63
CA ARG A 84 14.58 -17.31 -9.02
C ARG A 84 15.62 -18.42 -9.10
N HIS A 85 16.65 -18.38 -8.27
CA HIS A 85 17.66 -19.42 -8.19
C HIS A 85 17.10 -20.75 -7.66
N SER A 86 16.29 -20.73 -6.59
CA SER A 86 15.67 -21.95 -6.05
C SER A 86 14.65 -22.56 -7.02
N THR A 87 13.90 -21.74 -7.76
CA THR A 87 12.93 -22.23 -8.75
C THR A 87 13.62 -22.82 -9.99
N LEU A 88 14.77 -22.27 -10.40
CA LEU A 88 15.60 -22.84 -11.47
C LEU A 88 16.24 -24.18 -11.06
N LEU A 89 16.64 -24.31 -9.80
CA LEU A 89 17.17 -25.57 -9.26
C LEU A 89 16.07 -26.64 -9.17
N TRP A 90 14.86 -26.27 -8.72
CA TRP A 90 13.73 -27.21 -8.64
C TRP A 90 13.30 -27.74 -10.02
N LYS A 91 13.27 -26.87 -11.05
CA LYS A 91 12.99 -27.29 -12.44
C LYS A 91 14.06 -28.18 -13.06
N ARG A 92 15.31 -28.10 -12.59
CA ARG A 92 16.41 -28.97 -13.06
C ARG A 92 16.44 -30.32 -12.34
N SER A 93 15.90 -30.42 -11.12
CA SER A 93 15.84 -31.65 -10.33
C SER A 93 14.63 -32.55 -10.64
N THR A 94 13.65 -32.08 -11.41
CA THR A 94 12.54 -32.91 -11.90
C THR A 94 12.57 -32.99 -13.43
N PRO A 95 13.42 -33.84 -14.02
CA PRO A 95 13.12 -34.35 -15.34
C PRO A 95 11.93 -35.30 -15.19
N TRP A 96 10.88 -35.11 -15.99
CA TRP A 96 9.66 -35.95 -16.05
C TRP A 96 8.58 -35.67 -15.00
N GLN A 97 7.65 -34.76 -15.34
CA GLN A 97 6.21 -35.01 -15.33
C GLN A 97 5.58 -34.27 -16.53
#